data_AF-A0AAD3N442-F1
#
_entry.id   AF-A0AAD3N442-F1
#
_cell.length_a   1.000
_cell.length_b   1.000
_cell.length_c   1.000
_cell.angle_alpha   90.00
_cell.angle_beta   90.00
_cell.angle_gamma   90.00
#
_symmetry.space_group_name_H-M   'P 1'
#
loop_
_entity.id
_entity.type
_entity.pdbx_description
1 polymer ?
#
loop_
_entity_poly.entity_id
_entity_poly.type
_entity_poly.pdbx_seq_one_letter_code
_entity_poly.pdbx_strand_id
1 'polypeptide(L)'
;MQHPQPDETVTQPKRQGTIPSHLSDYDLSGPGSQRRFHTPIPQNRQEAEQESLGAETPSRATTLISQDSAPDQSVLLEEGGLMFNQMKGDSEDLCQEKNHLLDVSNRQQQINQENVALKHHHHYHQFGCMIQCIVLTAEKRTTSLLTLVTS
;
A
#
# COMPACT_ATOMS: atom_id res chain seq x y z
N MET A 1 -1.04 -16.20 -43.93
CA MET A 1 -0.47 -16.49 -42.61
C MET A 1 0.27 -15.24 -42.15
N GLN A 2 -0.40 -14.32 -41.47
CA GLN A 2 0.21 -13.13 -40.88
C GLN A 2 0.29 -13.34 -39.37
N HIS A 3 1.50 -13.22 -38.83
CA HIS A 3 1.79 -13.16 -37.40
C HIS A 3 1.20 -11.86 -36.82
N PRO A 4 0.50 -11.89 -35.67
CA PRO A 4 0.25 -10.66 -34.93
C PRO A 4 1.55 -10.21 -34.23
N GLN A 5 1.88 -8.93 -34.38
CA GLN A 5 2.96 -8.26 -33.65
C GLN A 5 2.74 -8.35 -32.13
N PRO A 6 3.81 -8.46 -31.31
CA PRO A 6 3.68 -8.34 -29.87
C PRO A 6 3.44 -6.87 -29.48
N ASP A 7 2.47 -6.67 -28.57
CA ASP A 7 2.13 -5.38 -27.96
C ASP A 7 3.37 -4.66 -27.41
N GLU A 8 3.42 -3.35 -27.64
CA GLU A 8 4.45 -2.45 -27.13
C GLU A 8 4.52 -2.53 -25.60
N THR A 9 5.69 -2.92 -25.08
CA THR A 9 5.97 -2.90 -23.65
C THR A 9 5.91 -1.46 -23.15
N VAL A 10 4.88 -1.15 -22.34
CA VAL A 10 4.80 0.09 -21.56
C VAL A 10 6.02 0.15 -20.62
N THR A 11 6.98 1.00 -20.97
CA THR A 11 8.17 1.26 -20.15
C THR A 11 7.74 1.95 -18.86
N GLN A 12 7.45 1.19 -17.81
CA GLN A 12 7.20 1.76 -16.48
C GLN A 12 8.47 2.48 -16.00
N PRO A 13 8.35 3.69 -15.40
CA PRO A 13 9.50 4.35 -14.81
C PRO A 13 10.07 3.48 -13.68
N LYS A 14 11.37 3.19 -13.78
CA LYS A 14 12.14 2.45 -12.78
C LYS A 14 12.08 3.22 -11.47
N ARG A 15 11.21 2.80 -10.55
CA ARG A 15 11.15 3.34 -9.18
C ARG A 15 12.45 2.95 -8.47
N GLN A 16 13.45 3.83 -8.55
CA GLN A 16 14.62 3.75 -7.67
C GLN A 16 14.14 4.16 -6.27
N GLY A 17 13.62 3.20 -5.52
CA GLY A 17 13.32 3.42 -4.11
C GLY A 17 14.63 3.46 -3.34
N THR A 18 15.04 4.64 -2.89
CA THR A 18 16.04 4.75 -1.83
C THR A 18 15.46 4.07 -0.60
N ILE A 19 16.10 3.00 -0.15
CA ILE A 19 15.68 2.32 1.08
C ILE A 19 15.98 3.27 2.25
N PRO A 20 14.99 3.60 3.10
CA PRO A 20 15.23 4.38 4.30
C PRO A 20 16.34 3.76 5.16
N SER A 21 17.24 4.59 5.71
CA SER A 21 18.43 4.11 6.44
C SER A 21 18.10 3.18 7.60
N HIS A 22 16.97 3.40 8.27
CA HIS A 22 16.46 2.56 9.36
C HIS A 22 16.01 1.15 8.94
N LEU A 23 15.90 0.89 7.64
CA LEU A 23 15.56 -0.42 7.08
C LEU A 23 16.80 -1.17 6.54
N SER A 24 18.01 -0.61 6.67
CA SER A 24 19.25 -1.23 6.16
C SER A 24 19.62 -2.51 6.93
N ASP A 25 19.21 -2.59 8.19
CA ASP A 25 19.54 -3.71 9.08
C ASP A 25 18.51 -4.86 8.98
N TYR A 26 17.41 -4.64 8.25
CA TYR A 26 16.36 -5.64 8.07
C TYR A 26 16.57 -6.40 6.76
N ASP A 27 16.52 -7.72 6.83
CA ASP A 27 16.51 -8.56 5.64
C ASP A 27 15.13 -8.44 4.94
N LEU A 28 15.04 -7.53 3.99
CA LEU A 28 13.84 -7.29 3.18
C LEU A 28 13.67 -8.33 2.05
N SER A 29 14.40 -9.44 2.09
CA SER A 29 14.32 -10.52 1.11
C SER A 29 13.04 -11.35 1.33
N GLY A 30 11.92 -10.89 0.78
CA GLY A 30 10.72 -11.72 0.66
C GLY A 30 10.95 -12.92 -0.28
N PRO A 31 10.19 -14.03 -0.12
CA PRO A 31 10.27 -15.17 -1.04
C PRO A 31 9.92 -14.71 -2.46
N GLY A 32 10.91 -14.74 -3.36
CA GLY A 32 10.82 -14.28 -4.75
C GLY A 32 11.82 -13.19 -5.15
N SER A 33 12.60 -12.63 -4.22
CA SER A 33 13.63 -11.62 -4.52
C SER A 33 14.91 -12.25 -5.10
N GLN A 34 14.94 -12.51 -6.41
CA GLN A 34 16.21 -12.74 -7.12
C GLN A 34 16.90 -11.40 -7.39
N ARG A 35 17.83 -10.99 -6.52
CA ARG A 35 18.77 -9.92 -6.84
C ARG A 35 20.00 -10.51 -7.52
N ARG A 36 20.23 -10.14 -8.78
CA ARG A 36 21.52 -10.37 -9.45
C ARG A 36 22.57 -9.55 -8.73
N PHE A 37 23.53 -10.22 -8.09
CA PHE A 37 24.66 -9.60 -7.42
C PHE A 37 25.50 -8.81 -8.44
N HIS A 38 25.44 -7.48 -8.36
CA HIS A 38 26.53 -6.64 -8.83
C HIS A 38 27.31 -6.25 -7.59
N THR A 39 28.50 -6.81 -7.45
CA THR A 39 29.48 -6.49 -6.42
C THR A 39 30.12 -5.14 -6.73
N PRO A 40 30.09 -4.13 -5.84
CA PRO A 40 31.06 -3.05 -5.85
C PRO A 40 32.18 -3.38 -4.85
N ILE A 41 33.40 -3.30 -5.35
CA ILE A 41 34.68 -3.45 -4.67
C ILE A 41 34.82 -2.39 -3.57
N PRO A 42 35.23 -2.72 -2.32
CA PRO A 42 35.70 -1.71 -1.38
C PRO A 42 37.13 -1.30 -1.72
N GLN A 43 37.30 -0.06 -2.17
CA GLN A 43 38.59 0.63 -2.21
C GLN A 43 38.94 1.15 -0.81
N ASN A 44 40.16 0.82 -0.36
CA ASN A 44 41.13 1.67 0.36
C ASN A 44 40.64 2.39 1.64
N ARG A 45 41.34 2.36 2.78
CA ARG A 45 42.79 2.37 2.93
C ARG A 45 43.14 2.08 4.39
N GLN A 46 44.12 1.20 4.52
CA GLN A 46 44.87 0.79 5.69
C GLN A 46 45.35 1.94 6.60
N GLU A 47 45.26 1.63 7.90
CA GLU A 47 46.34 1.65 8.89
C GLU A 47 47.30 2.86 8.86
N ALA A 48 47.19 3.65 9.92
CA ALA A 48 48.32 4.39 10.45
C ALA A 48 48.38 4.14 11.96
N GLU A 49 48.87 2.96 12.34
CA GLU A 49 49.53 2.78 13.62
C GLU A 49 50.84 3.58 13.56
N GLN A 50 50.97 4.59 14.42
CA GLN A 50 52.28 5.10 14.81
C GLN A 50 52.37 5.07 16.33
N GLU A 51 53.42 4.38 16.73
CA GLU A 51 53.75 3.85 18.02
C GLU A 51 54.49 4.88 18.89
N SER A 52 54.40 4.65 20.20
CA SER A 52 55.30 5.10 21.27
C SER A 52 55.32 6.57 21.68
N LEU A 53 54.59 6.77 22.77
CA LEU A 53 54.78 7.74 23.83
C LEU A 53 56.26 7.92 24.24
N GLY A 54 56.73 9.16 24.20
CA GLY A 54 57.92 9.62 24.90
C GLY A 54 57.56 10.66 25.96
N ALA A 55 58.02 10.39 27.18
CA ALA A 55 58.25 11.27 28.33
C ALA A 55 57.04 11.86 29.11
N GLU A 56 57.00 11.47 30.38
CA GLU A 56 56.21 12.04 31.48
C GLU A 56 56.49 13.55 31.68
N THR A 57 55.42 14.34 31.87
CA THR A 57 55.38 15.42 32.87
C THR A 57 53.92 15.61 33.34
N PRO A 58 53.62 15.63 34.65
CA PRO A 58 52.28 15.92 35.13
C PRO A 58 52.12 17.43 35.27
N SER A 59 51.63 18.10 34.23
CA SER A 59 51.28 19.51 34.33
C SER A 59 49.77 19.67 34.43
N ARG A 60 49.34 19.91 35.67
CA ARG A 60 48.03 20.37 36.11
C ARG A 60 47.49 21.47 35.18
N ALA A 61 46.59 21.11 34.27
CA ALA A 61 45.77 22.07 33.53
C ALA A 61 44.32 21.56 33.55
N THR A 62 43.52 22.33 34.25
CA THR A 62 42.08 22.27 34.46
C THR A 62 41.32 21.79 33.21
N THR A 63 40.72 20.60 33.26
CA THR A 63 39.63 20.27 32.35
C THR A 63 38.47 21.19 32.75
N LEU A 64 38.19 22.20 31.91
CA LEU A 64 36.96 22.96 32.00
C LEU A 64 35.83 21.93 31.91
N ILE A 65 35.06 21.80 33.00
CA ILE A 65 33.77 21.13 32.94
C ILE A 65 32.98 21.95 31.93
N SER A 66 32.71 21.39 30.75
CA SER A 66 31.71 21.93 29.85
C SER A 66 30.46 22.11 30.68
N GLN A 67 30.12 23.36 30.97
CA GLN A 67 28.79 23.67 31.48
C GLN A 67 27.86 23.36 30.31
N ASP A 68 27.31 22.14 30.32
CA ASP A 68 26.08 21.86 29.61
C ASP A 68 25.12 22.95 30.07
N SER A 69 24.92 23.94 29.21
CA SER A 69 23.97 25.01 29.47
C SER A 69 22.65 24.28 29.67
N ALA A 70 22.11 24.34 30.89
CA ALA A 70 20.82 23.74 31.18
C ALA A 70 19.86 24.21 30.08
N PRO A 71 19.18 23.29 29.37
CA PRO A 71 18.35 23.68 28.24
C PRO A 71 17.37 24.75 28.74
N ASP A 72 17.35 25.88 28.02
CA ASP A 72 16.59 27.05 28.43
C ASP A 72 15.13 26.62 28.63
N GLN A 73 14.66 26.75 29.87
CA GLN A 73 13.36 26.23 30.30
C GLN A 73 12.21 26.89 29.50
N SER A 74 12.47 28.07 28.92
CA SER A 74 11.57 28.75 27.99
C SER A 74 11.46 28.05 26.63
N VAL A 75 12.59 27.61 26.06
CA VAL A 75 12.65 26.87 24.78
C VAL A 75 11.94 25.52 24.91
N LEU A 76 12.14 24.84 26.05
CA LEU A 76 11.52 23.54 26.31
C LEU A 76 9.99 23.64 26.48
N LEU A 77 9.49 24.75 27.03
CA LEU A 77 8.06 25.04 27.14
C LEU A 77 7.44 25.39 25.78
N GLU A 78 8.15 26.17 24.95
CA GLU A 78 7.70 26.52 23.60
C GLU A 78 7.65 25.28 22.69
N GLU A 79 8.71 24.47 22.68
CA GLU A 79 8.78 23.23 21.91
C GLU A 79 7.70 22.23 22.37
N GLY A 80 7.47 22.10 23.67
CA GLY A 80 6.37 21.31 24.23
C GLY A 80 4.98 21.81 23.77
N GLY A 81 4.79 23.13 23.69
CA GLY A 81 3.56 23.74 23.19
C GLY A 81 3.33 23.48 21.69
N LEU A 82 4.39 23.55 20.87
CA LEU A 82 4.33 23.25 19.45
C LEU A 82 3.99 21.77 19.21
N MET A 83 4.66 20.85 19.91
CA MET A 83 4.36 19.41 19.81
C MET A 83 2.93 19.09 20.25
N PHE A 84 2.44 19.74 21.31
CA PHE A 84 1.07 19.54 21.77
C PHE A 84 0.04 20.01 20.73
N ASN A 85 0.26 21.19 20.14
CA ASN A 85 -0.62 21.70 19.08
C ASN A 85 -0.57 20.82 17.82
N GLN A 86 0.61 20.29 17.48
CA GLN A 86 0.78 19.36 16.37
C GLN A 86 0.05 18.04 16.62
N MET A 87 0.23 17.39 17.77
CA MET A 87 -0.52 16.18 18.13
C MET A 87 -2.03 16.40 18.16
N LYS A 88 -2.48 17.60 18.58
CA LYS A 88 -3.90 17.96 18.57
C LYS A 88 -4.42 18.07 17.14
N GLY A 89 -3.67 18.70 16.23
CA GLY A 89 -4.01 18.77 14.80
C GLY A 89 -4.06 17.38 14.16
N ASP A 90 -3.01 16.59 14.37
CA ASP A 90 -2.92 15.22 13.84
C ASP A 90 -4.09 14.35 14.35
N SER A 91 -4.47 14.51 15.62
CA SER A 91 -5.62 13.78 16.20
C SER A 91 -6.95 14.21 15.60
N GLU A 92 -7.13 15.48 15.26
CA GLU A 92 -8.35 15.99 14.62
C GLU A 92 -8.45 15.47 13.18
N ASP A 93 -7.34 15.49 12.44
CA ASP A 93 -7.25 14.96 11.08
C ASP A 93 -7.51 13.46 11.03
N LEU A 94 -6.94 12.68 11.95
CA LEU A 94 -7.16 11.24 12.04
C LEU A 94 -8.63 10.91 12.37
N CYS A 95 -9.29 11.75 13.16
CA CYS A 95 -10.71 11.60 13.46
C CYS A 95 -11.57 11.86 12.22
N GLN A 96 -11.24 12.87 11.42
CA GLN A 96 -11.91 13.14 10.14
C GLN A 96 -11.70 11.99 9.15
N GLU A 97 -10.47 11.50 9.01
CA GLU A 97 -10.15 10.38 8.12
C GLU A 97 -10.92 9.12 8.52
N LYS A 98 -10.97 8.81 9.83
CA LYS A 98 -11.75 7.70 10.35
C LYS A 98 -13.24 7.82 9.99
N ASN A 99 -13.83 9.00 10.15
CA ASN A 99 -15.24 9.22 9.83
C ASN A 99 -15.49 9.04 8.32
N HIS A 100 -14.60 9.59 7.48
CA HIS A 100 -14.69 9.41 6.03
C HIS A 100 -14.55 7.92 5.63
N LEU A 101 -13.61 7.18 6.22
CA LEU A 101 -13.45 5.75 5.98
C LEU A 101 -14.70 4.95 6.40
N LEU A 102 -15.33 5.34 7.50
CA LEU A 102 -16.59 4.71 7.94
C LEU A 102 -17.71 4.94 6.91
N ASP A 103 -17.85 6.16 6.39
CA ASP A 103 -18.83 6.49 5.36
C ASP A 103 -18.59 5.72 4.06
N VAL A 104 -17.32 5.63 3.62
CA VAL A 104 -16.93 4.84 2.44
C VAL A 104 -17.25 3.35 2.66
N SER A 105 -16.97 2.82 3.84
CA SER A 105 -17.27 1.43 4.20
C SER A 105 -18.77 1.14 4.15
N ASN A 106 -19.58 2.03 4.76
CA ASN A 106 -21.03 1.92 4.74
C ASN A 106 -21.59 1.95 3.31
N ARG A 107 -21.10 2.87 2.48
CA ARG A 107 -21.51 2.97 1.08
C ARG A 107 -21.11 1.72 0.28
N GLN A 108 -19.92 1.19 0.51
CA GLN A 108 -19.48 -0.05 -0.13
C GLN A 108 -20.37 -1.24 0.26
N GLN A 109 -20.74 -1.34 1.54
CA GLN A 109 -21.66 -2.38 2.00
C GLN A 109 -23.04 -2.26 1.32
N GLN A 110 -23.58 -1.05 1.20
CA GLN A 110 -24.85 -0.82 0.51
C GLN A 110 -24.77 -1.25 -0.96
N ILE A 111 -23.73 -0.82 -1.69
CA ILE A 111 -23.52 -1.21 -3.09
C ILE A 111 -23.40 -2.73 -3.24
N ASN A 112 -22.74 -3.40 -2.30
CA ASN A 112 -22.64 -4.86 -2.31
C ASN A 112 -24.00 -5.53 -2.13
N GLN A 113 -24.85 -5.01 -1.22
CA GLN A 113 -26.21 -5.52 -1.04
C GLN A 113 -27.07 -5.31 -2.29
N GLU A 114 -27.02 -4.13 -2.89
CA GLU A 114 -27.72 -3.82 -4.14
C GLU A 114 -27.27 -4.73 -5.28
N ASN A 115 -25.96 -4.97 -5.40
CA ASN A 115 -25.42 -5.90 -6.41
C ASN A 115 -25.88 -7.34 -6.21
N VAL A 116 -25.96 -7.81 -4.96
CA VAL A 116 -26.50 -9.15 -4.66
C VAL A 116 -27.97 -9.22 -5.06
N ALA A 117 -28.76 -8.21 -4.70
CA ALA A 117 -30.18 -8.15 -5.05
C ALA A 117 -30.40 -8.12 -6.57
N LEU A 118 -29.61 -7.32 -7.30
CA LEU A 118 -29.65 -7.24 -8.77
C LEU A 118 -29.26 -8.55 -9.43
N LYS A 119 -28.20 -9.21 -8.95
CA LYS A 119 -27.80 -10.54 -9.47
C LYS A 119 -28.90 -11.57 -9.28
N HIS A 120 -29.54 -11.57 -8.11
CA HIS A 120 -30.69 -12.41 -7.84
C HIS A 120 -31.81 -12.08 -8.84
N HIS A 121 -32.26 -10.83 -8.91
CA HIS A 121 -33.32 -10.41 -9.82
C HIS A 121 -33.04 -10.80 -11.28
N HIS A 122 -31.81 -10.59 -11.77
CA HIS A 122 -31.41 -10.98 -13.12
C HIS A 122 -31.52 -12.50 -13.33
N HIS A 123 -31.05 -13.31 -12.38
CA HIS A 123 -31.13 -14.77 -12.48
C HIS A 123 -32.57 -15.27 -12.56
N TYR A 124 -33.45 -14.78 -11.68
CA TYR A 124 -34.87 -15.17 -11.68
C TYR A 124 -35.60 -14.67 -12.92
N HIS A 125 -35.32 -13.45 -13.36
CA HIS A 125 -35.91 -12.90 -14.58
C HIS A 125 -35.49 -13.69 -15.82
N GLN A 126 -34.19 -13.99 -15.96
CA GLN A 126 -33.67 -14.79 -17.06
C GLN A 126 -34.30 -16.19 -17.09
N PHE A 127 -34.42 -16.83 -15.93
CA PHE A 127 -35.05 -18.14 -15.81
C PHE A 127 -36.56 -18.09 -16.13
N GLY A 128 -37.26 -17.06 -15.64
CA GLY A 128 -38.68 -16.84 -15.94
C GLY A 128 -38.94 -16.64 -17.43
N CYS A 129 -38.15 -15.80 -18.11
CA CYS A 129 -38.25 -15.62 -19.55
C CYS A 129 -38.00 -16.92 -20.32
N MET A 130 -37.03 -17.73 -19.89
CA MET A 130 -36.75 -19.02 -20.52
C MET A 130 -37.95 -19.98 -20.41
N ILE A 131 -38.54 -20.11 -19.22
CA ILE A 131 -39.74 -20.93 -19.02
C ILE A 131 -40.88 -20.43 -19.90
N GLN A 132 -41.12 -19.12 -19.93
CA GLN A 132 -42.21 -18.54 -20.73
C GLN A 132 -42.03 -18.84 -22.22
N CYS A 133 -40.80 -18.73 -22.75
CA CYS A 133 -40.48 -19.10 -24.13
C CYS A 133 -40.76 -20.59 -24.41
N ILE A 134 -40.42 -21.48 -23.47
CA ILE A 134 -40.69 -22.93 -23.61
C ILE A 134 -42.20 -23.18 -23.66
N VAL A 135 -42.97 -22.60 -22.73
CA VAL A 135 -44.43 -22.77 -22.67
C VAL A 135 -45.10 -22.27 -23.93
N LEU A 136 -44.79 -21.05 -24.38
CA LEU A 136 -45.35 -20.47 -25.60
C LEU A 136 -44.99 -21.30 -26.85
N THR A 137 -43.77 -21.84 -26.90
CA THR A 137 -43.35 -22.71 -28.00
C THR A 137 -44.11 -24.04 -28.00
N ALA A 138 -44.32 -24.64 -26.82
CA ALA A 138 -45.09 -25.86 -26.67
C ALA A 138 -46.56 -25.64 -27.06
N GLU A 139 -47.19 -24.56 -26.59
CA GLU A 139 -48.57 -24.19 -26.91
C GLU A 139 -48.76 -23.94 -28.42
N LYS A 140 -47.81 -23.26 -29.07
CA LYS A 140 -47.84 -23.05 -30.51
C LYS A 140 -47.73 -24.37 -31.28
N ARG A 141 -46.90 -25.31 -30.80
CA ARG A 141 -46.76 -26.64 -31.43
C ARG A 141 -48.03 -27.46 -31.25
N THR A 142 -48.64 -27.47 -30.08
CA THR A 142 -49.88 -28.22 -29.83
C THR A 142 -51.03 -27.68 -30.65
N THR A 143 -51.23 -26.36 -30.71
CA THR A 143 -52.25 -25.75 -31.58
C THR A 143 -52.02 -26.05 -33.06
N SER A 144 -50.76 -25.98 -33.52
CA SER A 144 -50.43 -26.33 -34.91
C SER A 144 -50.72 -27.79 -35.23
N LEU A 145 -50.40 -28.73 -34.32
CA LEU A 145 -50.69 -30.15 -34.48
C LEU A 145 -52.19 -30.43 -34.46
N LEU A 146 -52.94 -29.77 -33.57
CA LEU A 146 -54.39 -29.92 -33.50
C LEU A 146 -55.05 -29.50 -34.82
N THR A 147 -54.62 -28.35 -35.37
CA THR A 147 -55.13 -27.83 -36.65
C THR A 147 -54.88 -28.79 -37.81
N LEU A 148 -53.71 -29.44 -37.84
CA LEU A 148 -53.34 -30.45 -38.84
C LEU A 148 -54.18 -31.73 -38.74
N VAL A 149 -54.62 -32.11 -37.54
CA VAL A 149 -55.44 -33.32 -37.32
C VAL A 149 -56.92 -33.06 -37.61
N THR A 150 -57.37 -31.81 -37.48
CA THR A 150 -58.78 -31.41 -37.71
C THR A 150 -59.07 -30.88 -39.12
N SER A 151 -58.07 -30.82 -40.00
CA SER A 151 -58.19 -30.41 -41.42
C SER A 151 -58.22 -31.63 -42.33
#